data_AF-A0A925GZM5-F1
#
_entry.id   AF-A0A925GZM5-F1
#
_cell.length_a   1.000
_cell.length_b   1.000
_cell.length_c   1.000
_cell.angle_alpha   90.00
_cell.angle_beta   90.00
_cell.angle_gamma   90.00
#
_symmetry.space_group_name_H-M   'P 1'
#
loop_
_entity.id
_entity.type
_entity.pdbx_description
1 polymer ?
#
loop_
_entity_poly.entity_id
_entity_poly.type
_entity_poly.pdbx_seq_one_letter_code
_entity_poly.pdbx_strand_id
1 'polypeptide(L)'
;MPWADSLWAVTYNSHTRTTGTGLGLFRIDDRLRSELVHTHDGTHANRFLHKQSAQVFIGPYAIDAKGTFRFIEALKDHRLTATMAHLTDPANRVYMQTMEGLLFEIDVETLKIKLVSDVVKEVGLKARPHFKGGYTGQGRVVVSNNGFYEYGDTEAGLFEYDGKRWNRLSDKPHMDCAGRENLGNVIFCTGWDESSVLFWALVKGTWQRYRLPKASHAFQHAWQTEWMRIREVETEHFLMDIHGMFFELQPMALEDKIWGVKPISQHLRMVPDFCAFRGLLALGGNQTSPNGGNYSLAGQPQSGIWFGKTDDLWQWGKPAGWGGPWRKSAIKKDVPSEPFLMTGFDRKMLHLRADPSASFLVQVDFLGSGYWQDYATLKAASYTHHVFPSGFSAHWVRLIPSADCTASAEFFYS
;
A
#
# COMPACT_ATOMS: atom_id res chain seq x y z
N MET A 1 13.33 -10.82 2.03
CA MET A 1 14.38 -10.04 1.35
C MET A 1 15.44 -10.97 0.79
N PRO A 2 15.57 -11.09 -0.54
CA PRO A 2 16.67 -11.82 -1.17
C PRO A 2 17.98 -11.06 -0.96
N TRP A 3 18.96 -11.67 -0.28
CA TRP A 3 20.26 -11.08 -0.02
C TRP A 3 21.29 -12.12 0.42
N ALA A 4 22.56 -11.97 0.00
CA ALA A 4 23.65 -12.88 0.35
C ALA A 4 23.26 -14.37 0.15
N ASP A 5 22.80 -14.69 -1.07
CA ASP A 5 22.36 -16.01 -1.53
C ASP A 5 21.18 -16.66 -0.78
N SER A 6 20.57 -15.93 0.15
CA SER A 6 19.48 -16.40 1.01
C SER A 6 18.24 -15.52 0.88
N LEU A 7 17.08 -16.07 1.23
CA LEU A 7 15.88 -15.30 1.50
C LEU A 7 15.79 -15.05 3.00
N TRP A 8 15.89 -13.78 3.40
CA TRP A 8 15.73 -13.35 4.78
C TRP A 8 14.28 -13.02 5.07
N ALA A 9 13.76 -13.53 6.18
CA ALA A 9 12.39 -13.29 6.63
C ALA A 9 12.38 -12.96 8.12
N VAL A 10 11.42 -12.13 8.54
CA VAL A 10 11.10 -11.92 9.95
C VAL A 10 9.68 -12.40 10.19
N THR A 11 9.48 -13.10 11.30
CA THR A 11 8.13 -13.39 11.80
C THR A 11 7.68 -12.27 12.73
N TYR A 12 6.38 -11.99 12.78
CA TYR A 12 5.83 -10.90 13.58
C TYR A 12 4.63 -11.36 14.44
N ASN A 13 4.35 -10.64 15.53
CA ASN A 13 3.13 -10.76 16.34
C ASN A 13 2.32 -9.46 16.24
N SER A 14 1.11 -9.43 16.80
CA SER A 14 0.25 -8.23 16.73
C SER A 14 0.83 -6.99 17.45
N HIS A 15 1.84 -7.14 18.31
CA HIS A 15 2.45 -6.03 19.03
C HIS A 15 3.93 -6.27 19.40
N THR A 16 4.20 -6.56 20.66
CA THR A 16 5.52 -6.90 21.21
C THR A 16 5.39 -8.24 21.91
N ARG A 17 6.41 -8.64 22.66
CA ARG A 17 6.45 -9.90 23.43
C ARG A 17 5.18 -10.20 24.26
N THR A 18 4.41 -9.18 24.65
CA THR A 18 3.13 -9.34 25.36
C THR A 18 2.05 -10.08 24.57
N THR A 19 2.18 -10.15 23.25
CA THR A 19 1.20 -10.77 22.34
C THR A 19 1.68 -12.08 21.69
N GLY A 20 2.92 -12.47 21.94
CA GLY A 20 3.51 -13.70 21.40
C GLY A 20 5.02 -13.69 21.53
N THR A 21 5.62 -14.88 21.65
CA THR A 21 7.07 -15.10 21.83
C THR A 21 7.60 -16.11 20.83
N GLY A 22 8.92 -16.18 20.70
CA GLY A 22 9.60 -17.18 19.86
C GLY A 22 9.67 -16.79 18.39
N LEU A 23 9.46 -15.51 18.09
CA LEU A 23 9.65 -14.95 16.77
C LEU A 23 11.12 -14.69 16.50
N GLY A 24 11.50 -14.45 15.24
CA GLY A 24 12.85 -14.06 14.95
C GLY A 24 13.18 -13.82 13.50
N LEU A 25 14.48 -13.73 13.26
CA LEU A 25 15.09 -13.64 11.95
C LEU A 25 15.33 -15.05 11.41
N PHE A 26 14.79 -15.32 10.23
CA PHE A 26 14.98 -16.55 9.50
C PHE A 26 15.86 -16.34 8.28
N ARG A 27 16.74 -17.31 8.03
CA ARG A 27 17.50 -17.46 6.80
C ARG A 27 16.96 -18.66 6.05
N ILE A 28 16.56 -18.47 4.80
CA ILE A 28 16.07 -19.52 3.92
C ILE A 28 17.08 -19.71 2.79
N ASP A 29 17.62 -20.92 2.67
CA ASP A 29 18.68 -21.22 1.71
C ASP A 29 18.17 -21.53 0.30
N ASP A 30 19.09 -21.90 -0.58
CA ASP A 30 18.82 -22.26 -1.98
C ASP A 30 18.00 -23.54 -2.16
N ARG A 31 17.93 -24.39 -1.13
CA ARG A 31 17.10 -25.58 -1.06
C ARG A 31 15.79 -25.34 -0.31
N LEU A 32 15.46 -24.07 -0.05
CA LEU A 32 14.28 -23.62 0.71
C LEU A 32 14.25 -24.15 2.14
N ARG A 33 15.40 -24.53 2.72
CA ARG A 33 15.49 -24.90 4.12
C ARG A 33 15.51 -23.63 4.96
N SER A 34 14.63 -23.57 5.94
CA SER A 34 14.49 -22.44 6.85
C SER A 34 15.28 -22.68 8.14
N GLU A 35 16.04 -21.68 8.55
CA GLU A 35 16.82 -21.67 9.79
C GLU A 35 16.48 -20.41 10.60
N LEU A 36 16.09 -20.58 11.86
CA LEU A 36 15.98 -19.47 12.82
C LEU A 36 17.39 -19.08 13.29
N VAL A 37 17.86 -17.89 12.93
CA VAL A 37 19.24 -17.45 13.26
C VAL A 37 19.32 -16.52 14.47
N HIS A 38 18.22 -15.87 14.83
CA HIS A 38 18.14 -15.01 16.01
C HIS A 38 16.70 -14.86 16.49
N THR A 39 16.45 -14.99 17.79
CA THR A 39 15.12 -14.83 18.40
C THR A 39 14.89 -13.38 18.81
N HIS A 40 13.83 -12.77 18.31
CA HIS A 40 13.40 -11.44 18.69
C HIS A 40 11.90 -11.26 18.43
N ASP A 41 11.18 -10.80 19.45
CA ASP A 41 9.74 -10.59 19.38
C ASP A 41 9.39 -9.13 19.06
N GLY A 42 8.59 -8.93 18.01
CA GLY A 42 8.12 -7.60 17.64
C GLY A 42 7.20 -7.61 16.43
N THR A 43 6.63 -6.46 16.12
CA THR A 43 5.90 -6.21 14.88
C THR A 43 6.83 -5.50 13.90
N HIS A 44 7.41 -6.24 12.96
CA HIS A 44 8.30 -5.68 11.94
C HIS A 44 7.79 -6.00 10.54
N ALA A 45 7.71 -4.96 9.71
CA ALA A 45 7.37 -5.10 8.30
C ALA A 45 8.21 -4.17 7.41
N ASN A 46 9.20 -3.49 7.99
CA ASN A 46 10.19 -2.71 7.26
C ASN A 46 11.21 -3.60 6.57
N ARG A 47 11.64 -3.17 5.38
CA ARG A 47 12.81 -3.71 4.71
C ARG A 47 13.40 -2.68 3.74
N PHE A 48 14.71 -2.74 3.51
CA PHE A 48 15.39 -1.81 2.61
C PHE A 48 16.74 -2.37 2.17
N LEU A 49 17.09 -2.21 0.90
CA LEU A 49 18.43 -2.50 0.39
C LEU A 49 19.21 -1.18 0.32
N HIS A 50 20.28 -1.08 1.11
CA HIS A 50 21.15 0.08 1.12
C HIS A 50 22.42 -0.21 0.31
N LYS A 51 22.40 0.21 -0.95
CA LYS A 51 23.43 -0.11 -1.95
C LYS A 51 24.82 0.45 -1.57
N GLN A 52 24.85 1.60 -0.89
CA GLN A 52 26.09 2.32 -0.57
C GLN A 52 26.93 1.60 0.50
N SER A 53 26.28 0.91 1.45
CA SER A 53 26.99 0.12 2.47
C SER A 53 26.97 -1.38 2.20
N ALA A 54 26.41 -1.82 1.07
CA ALA A 54 26.19 -3.22 0.73
C ALA A 54 25.54 -4.00 1.88
N GLN A 55 24.44 -3.44 2.42
CA GLN A 55 23.67 -4.04 3.49
C GLN A 55 22.18 -4.05 3.14
N VAL A 56 21.46 -5.03 3.67
CA VAL A 56 20.00 -4.99 3.75
C VAL A 56 19.56 -4.78 5.18
N PHE A 57 18.51 -3.99 5.33
CA PHE A 57 17.79 -3.83 6.57
C PHE A 57 16.47 -4.60 6.47
N ILE A 58 16.14 -5.36 7.51
CA ILE A 58 14.85 -6.04 7.67
C ILE A 58 14.56 -6.12 9.16
N GLY A 59 13.43 -5.58 9.63
CA GLY A 59 13.26 -5.42 11.07
C GLY A 59 14.39 -4.59 11.70
N PRO A 60 14.81 -4.91 12.94
CA PRO A 60 15.93 -4.28 13.64
C PRO A 60 17.28 -4.95 13.28
N TYR A 61 17.43 -5.45 12.06
CA TYR A 61 18.64 -6.15 11.61
C TYR A 61 19.29 -5.43 10.44
N ALA A 62 20.61 -5.33 10.47
CA ALA A 62 21.44 -4.98 9.32
C ALA A 62 22.25 -6.21 8.90
N ILE A 63 22.17 -6.60 7.64
CA ILE A 63 22.79 -7.83 7.12
C ILE A 63 23.76 -7.46 6.01
N ASP A 64 25.04 -7.79 6.18
CA ASP A 64 26.09 -7.48 5.21
C ASP A 64 26.06 -8.39 3.98
N ALA A 65 26.88 -8.09 2.97
CA ALA A 65 26.98 -8.88 1.73
C ALA A 65 27.43 -10.33 1.93
N LYS A 66 28.01 -10.69 3.09
CA LYS A 66 28.40 -12.06 3.45
C LYS A 66 27.30 -12.81 4.21
N GLY A 67 26.17 -12.16 4.47
CA GLY A 67 25.07 -12.71 5.25
C GLY A 67 25.29 -12.65 6.77
N THR A 68 26.25 -11.87 7.24
CA THR A 68 26.45 -11.61 8.68
C THR A 68 25.43 -10.58 9.13
N PHE A 69 24.58 -10.93 10.07
CA PHE A 69 23.61 -10.01 10.64
C PHE A 69 24.16 -9.30 11.88
N ARG A 70 23.69 -8.08 12.12
CA ARG A 70 23.87 -7.31 13.34
C ARG A 70 22.50 -6.85 13.83
N PHE A 71 22.20 -7.12 15.10
CA PHE A 71 20.96 -6.67 15.74
C PHE A 71 21.12 -5.25 16.28
N ILE A 72 20.15 -4.38 16.01
CA ILE A 72 20.14 -2.99 16.47
C ILE A 72 19.42 -2.94 17.82
N GLU A 73 20.16 -3.18 18.91
CA GLU A 73 19.62 -3.30 20.27
C GLU A 73 18.75 -2.10 20.69
N ALA A 74 19.11 -0.90 20.25
CA ALA A 74 18.36 0.33 20.55
C ALA A 74 16.94 0.35 19.95
N LEU A 75 16.62 -0.55 19.01
CA LEU A 75 15.32 -0.65 18.36
C LEU A 75 14.48 -1.85 18.83
N LYS A 76 14.95 -2.62 19.82
CA LYS A 76 14.28 -3.86 20.27
C LYS A 76 12.85 -3.67 20.75
N ASP A 77 12.52 -2.50 21.30
CA ASP A 77 11.19 -2.21 21.84
C ASP A 77 10.33 -1.40 20.85
N HIS A 78 10.81 -1.22 19.61
CA HIS A 78 10.14 -0.44 18.58
C HIS A 78 9.56 -1.32 17.47
N ARG A 79 8.30 -1.06 17.10
CA ARG A 79 7.62 -1.76 16.00
C ARG A 79 7.92 -1.07 14.67
N LEU A 80 8.82 -1.65 13.88
CA LEU A 80 9.39 -1.02 12.68
C LEU A 80 8.56 -1.30 11.43
N THR A 81 8.20 -0.25 10.70
CA THR A 81 7.16 -0.31 9.65
C THR A 81 7.68 0.02 8.26
N ALA A 82 8.64 0.95 8.18
CA ALA A 82 9.38 1.28 6.97
C ALA A 82 10.84 1.60 7.29
N THR A 83 11.73 1.26 6.34
CA THR A 83 13.11 1.73 6.29
C THR A 83 13.30 2.44 4.96
N MET A 84 13.90 3.62 4.96
CA MET A 84 13.92 4.53 3.81
C MET A 84 15.32 5.15 3.65
N ALA A 85 15.65 5.60 2.44
CA ALA A 85 16.84 6.40 2.21
C ALA A 85 16.80 7.69 3.06
N HIS A 86 17.94 8.11 3.59
CA HIS A 86 18.04 9.38 4.31
C HIS A 86 17.94 10.57 3.35
N LEU A 87 17.27 11.65 3.76
CA LEU A 87 16.94 12.75 2.87
C LEU A 87 18.17 13.54 2.40
N THR A 88 19.14 13.76 3.30
CA THR A 88 20.32 14.61 3.06
C THR A 88 21.66 13.88 3.13
N ASP A 89 21.65 12.62 3.56
CA ASP A 89 22.85 11.79 3.75
C ASP A 89 22.56 10.32 3.39
N PRO A 90 22.03 10.04 2.18
CA PRO A 90 21.61 8.70 1.78
C PRO A 90 22.76 7.70 1.61
N ALA A 91 24.01 8.13 1.77
CA ALA A 91 25.18 7.25 1.65
C ALA A 91 25.58 6.61 2.97
N ASN A 92 25.34 7.31 4.09
CA ASN A 92 25.80 6.88 5.41
C ASN A 92 24.65 6.61 6.38
N ARG A 93 23.43 7.00 6.02
CA ARG A 93 22.27 6.92 6.92
C ARG A 93 21.03 6.39 6.23
N VAL A 94 20.17 5.77 7.04
CA VAL A 94 18.80 5.42 6.68
C VAL A 94 17.83 6.00 7.71
N TYR A 95 16.58 6.20 7.28
CA TYR A 95 15.48 6.43 8.22
C TYR A 95 14.77 5.13 8.56
N MET A 96 14.26 5.01 9.79
CA MET A 96 13.32 3.97 10.19
C MET A 96 12.10 4.58 10.89
N GLN A 97 10.92 4.20 10.42
CA GLN A 97 9.62 4.64 10.93
C GLN A 97 9.02 3.58 11.85
N THR A 98 8.64 3.96 13.06
CA THR A 98 7.88 3.08 13.95
C THR A 98 6.38 3.19 13.75
N MET A 99 5.63 2.17 14.18
CA MET A 99 4.18 2.14 14.13
C MET A 99 3.55 3.22 15.02
N GLU A 100 4.24 3.58 16.10
CA GLU A 100 3.87 4.64 17.04
C GLU A 100 4.12 6.05 16.49
N GLY A 101 4.77 6.19 15.34
CA GLY A 101 5.02 7.50 14.74
C GLY A 101 6.39 8.12 15.05
N LEU A 102 7.35 7.35 15.58
CA LEU A 102 8.71 7.85 15.76
C LEU A 102 9.54 7.62 14.49
N LEU A 103 10.18 8.68 14.00
CA LEU A 103 11.13 8.62 12.89
C LEU A 103 12.55 8.71 13.44
N PHE A 104 13.35 7.67 13.22
CA PHE A 104 14.76 7.62 13.59
C PHE A 104 15.66 7.75 12.37
N GLU A 105 16.81 8.42 12.51
CA GLU A 105 17.96 8.24 11.62
C GLU A 105 18.92 7.23 12.24
N ILE A 106 19.58 6.44 11.38
CA ILE A 106 20.49 5.38 11.78
C ILE A 106 21.74 5.45 10.91
N ASP A 107 22.89 5.49 11.57
CA ASP A 107 24.18 5.37 10.91
C ASP A 107 24.42 3.91 10.49
N VAL A 108 24.66 3.68 9.20
CA VAL A 108 24.70 2.31 8.63
C VAL A 108 25.95 1.52 9.00
N GLU A 109 27.02 2.19 9.43
CA GLU A 109 28.26 1.56 9.85
C GLU A 109 28.21 1.22 11.34
N THR A 110 27.87 2.19 12.19
CA THR A 110 27.91 2.08 13.65
C THR A 110 26.60 1.61 14.28
N LEU A 111 25.49 1.67 13.54
CA LEU A 111 24.12 1.38 14.01
C LEU A 111 23.64 2.31 15.14
N LYS A 112 24.32 3.44 15.36
CA LYS A 112 23.86 4.47 16.28
C LYS A 112 22.59 5.11 15.73
N ILE A 113 21.61 5.31 16.61
CA ILE A 113 20.31 5.87 16.26
C ILE A 113 20.15 7.27 16.84
N LYS A 114 19.37 8.12 16.18
CA LYS A 114 18.91 9.41 16.71
C LYS A 114 17.46 9.63 16.34
N LEU A 115 16.65 10.08 17.30
CA LEU A 115 15.27 10.49 17.03
C LEU A 115 15.28 11.77 16.21
N VAL A 116 14.62 11.73 15.05
CA VAL A 116 14.47 12.86 14.13
C VAL A 116 13.17 13.59 14.43
N SER A 117 12.08 12.84 14.60
CA SER A 117 10.75 13.42 14.74
C SER A 117 9.77 12.45 15.41
N ASP A 118 8.82 13.02 16.15
CA ASP A 118 7.61 12.36 16.62
C ASP A 118 6.45 12.85 15.74
N VAL A 119 6.14 12.08 14.69
CA VAL A 119 5.19 12.48 13.64
C VAL A 119 3.81 12.74 14.24
N VAL A 120 3.41 11.98 15.26
CA VAL A 120 2.13 12.14 15.97
C VAL A 120 2.03 13.53 16.58
N LYS A 121 3.08 13.99 17.26
CA LYS A 121 3.11 15.34 17.85
C LYS A 121 3.16 16.43 16.79
N GLU A 122 4.00 16.27 15.78
CA GLU A 122 4.18 17.27 14.71
C GLU A 122 2.89 17.53 13.92
N VAL A 123 2.11 16.49 13.66
CA VAL A 123 0.86 16.60 12.88
C VAL A 123 -0.41 16.59 13.75
N GLY A 124 -0.24 16.65 15.07
CA GLY A 124 -1.32 16.79 16.04
C GLY A 124 -2.31 15.63 16.10
N LEU A 125 -1.85 14.39 15.87
CA LEU A 125 -2.71 13.21 15.89
C LEU A 125 -3.17 12.89 17.32
N LYS A 126 -4.48 12.65 17.47
CA LYS A 126 -5.12 12.36 18.77
C LYS A 126 -5.49 10.89 18.92
N ALA A 127 -5.85 10.23 17.82
CA ALA A 127 -6.16 8.80 17.85
C ALA A 127 -4.89 7.96 17.98
N ARG A 128 -5.07 6.68 18.32
CA ARG A 128 -3.96 5.74 18.42
C ARG A 128 -3.28 5.59 17.03
N PRO A 129 -2.00 5.95 16.89
CA PRO A 129 -1.30 5.87 15.61
C PRO A 129 -1.11 4.42 15.18
N HIS A 130 -1.09 4.23 13.86
CA HIS A 130 -0.84 2.93 13.25
C HIS A 130 -0.11 3.14 11.91
N PHE A 131 1.14 3.61 11.99
CA PHE A 131 1.97 3.81 10.80
C PHE A 131 2.33 2.49 10.13
N LYS A 132 2.47 2.49 8.80
CA LYS A 132 2.57 1.27 7.99
C LYS A 132 3.66 1.29 6.91
N GLY A 133 3.66 2.30 6.07
CA GLY A 133 4.55 2.40 4.93
C GLY A 133 5.32 3.70 4.96
N GLY A 134 6.38 3.73 4.18
CA GLY A 134 7.15 4.95 4.01
C GLY A 134 8.17 4.82 2.90
N TYR A 135 8.42 5.94 2.23
CA TYR A 135 9.39 6.03 1.15
C TYR A 135 10.04 7.42 1.13
N THR A 136 11.30 7.49 0.70
CA THR A 136 11.99 8.76 0.44
C THR A 136 12.22 8.90 -1.05
N GLY A 137 11.78 10.02 -1.63
CA GLY A 137 11.95 10.31 -3.05
C GLY A 137 11.59 11.77 -3.33
N GLN A 138 12.04 12.31 -4.47
CA GLN A 138 11.69 13.66 -4.91
C GLN A 138 11.81 14.76 -3.81
N GLY A 139 12.89 14.68 -3.01
CA GLY A 139 13.20 15.66 -1.97
C GLY A 139 12.30 15.62 -0.73
N ARG A 140 11.61 14.50 -0.47
CA ARG A 140 10.76 14.34 0.72
C ARG A 140 10.74 12.92 1.25
N VAL A 141 10.41 12.78 2.52
CA VAL A 141 9.99 11.52 3.15
C VAL A 141 8.47 11.48 3.14
N VAL A 142 7.86 10.38 2.73
CA VAL A 142 6.41 10.16 2.79
C VAL A 142 6.14 8.98 3.71
N VAL A 143 5.18 9.09 4.63
CA VAL A 143 4.77 8.01 5.52
C VAL A 143 3.26 7.85 5.54
N SER A 144 2.79 6.61 5.66
CA SER A 144 1.38 6.26 5.70
C SER A 144 0.96 5.79 7.09
N ASN A 145 -0.23 6.22 7.51
CA ASN A 145 -0.90 5.85 8.76
C ASN A 145 -2.30 5.33 8.42
N ASN A 146 -2.59 4.10 8.82
CA ASN A 146 -3.92 3.50 8.65
C ASN A 146 -4.70 3.40 9.95
N GLY A 147 -4.38 4.23 10.96
CA GLY A 147 -5.04 4.31 12.27
C GLY A 147 -6.49 4.79 12.19
N PHE A 148 -7.31 4.08 11.42
CA PHE A 148 -8.71 4.31 11.15
C PHE A 148 -9.52 3.27 11.93
N TYR A 149 -10.36 3.73 12.86
CA TYR A 149 -11.11 2.84 13.74
C TYR A 149 -12.60 2.82 13.43
N GLU A 150 -13.13 3.89 12.84
CA GLU A 150 -14.54 4.02 12.50
C GLU A 150 -14.78 4.93 11.28
N TYR A 151 -15.92 4.75 10.60
CA TYR A 151 -16.28 5.61 9.48
C TYR A 151 -16.38 7.08 9.88
N GLY A 152 -15.79 7.96 9.06
CA GLY A 152 -15.70 9.39 9.37
C GLY A 152 -14.46 9.81 10.16
N ASP A 153 -13.61 8.88 10.61
CA ASP A 153 -12.34 9.19 11.25
C ASP A 153 -11.41 9.98 10.32
N THR A 154 -10.72 10.97 10.89
CA THR A 154 -9.76 11.88 10.22
C THR A 154 -8.38 11.86 10.87
N GLU A 155 -8.13 10.91 11.77
CA GLU A 155 -6.87 10.75 12.51
C GLU A 155 -5.97 9.65 11.91
N ALA A 156 -6.28 9.22 10.69
CA ALA A 156 -5.39 8.47 9.81
C ALA A 156 -4.74 9.41 8.78
N GLY A 157 -3.92 8.90 7.86
CA GLY A 157 -3.47 9.78 6.78
C GLY A 157 -2.23 9.38 6.00
N LEU A 158 -1.90 10.30 5.09
CA LEU A 158 -0.63 10.34 4.37
C LEU A 158 0.08 11.65 4.74
N PHE A 159 1.37 11.56 5.09
CA PHE A 159 2.15 12.70 5.56
C PHE A 159 3.46 12.79 4.79
N GLU A 160 3.91 14.01 4.48
CA GLU A 160 5.22 14.24 3.88
C GLU A 160 6.08 15.18 4.73
N TYR A 161 7.38 14.94 4.72
CA TYR A 161 8.40 15.72 5.41
C TYR A 161 9.49 16.17 4.45
N ASP A 162 9.74 17.48 4.42
CA ASP A 162 10.72 18.13 3.52
C ASP A 162 12.11 18.30 4.14
N GLY A 163 12.36 17.70 5.31
CA GLY A 163 13.57 17.94 6.10
C GLY A 163 13.43 19.07 7.13
N LYS A 164 12.29 19.77 7.14
CA LYS A 164 12.02 20.88 8.07
C LYS A 164 10.68 20.76 8.75
N ARG A 165 9.61 20.45 8.01
CA ARG A 165 8.24 20.39 8.54
C ARG A 165 7.45 19.22 7.96
N TRP A 166 6.48 18.75 8.73
CA TRP A 166 5.50 17.78 8.27
C TRP A 166 4.28 18.48 7.67
N ASN A 167 3.83 17.99 6.51
CA ASN A 167 2.57 18.38 5.91
C ASN A 167 1.65 17.17 5.85
N ARG A 168 0.38 17.39 6.19
CA ARG A 168 -0.66 16.40 6.02
C ARG A 168 -1.22 16.46 4.60
N LEU A 169 -1.19 15.34 3.89
CA LEU A 169 -1.66 15.23 2.51
C LEU A 169 -3.09 14.67 2.41
N SER A 170 -3.45 13.77 3.31
CA SER A 170 -4.75 13.10 3.38
C SER A 170 -5.10 12.78 4.83
N ASP A 171 -6.40 12.86 5.17
CA ASP A 171 -6.98 12.41 6.44
C ASP A 171 -7.53 10.98 6.39
N LYS A 172 -7.51 10.36 5.20
CA LYS A 172 -7.98 8.98 4.98
C LYS A 172 -6.86 7.96 5.21
N PRO A 173 -7.17 6.74 5.68
CA PRO A 173 -6.17 5.72 5.96
C PRO A 173 -5.32 5.38 4.74
N HIS A 174 -4.01 5.34 4.94
CA HIS A 174 -3.04 4.91 3.93
C HIS A 174 -2.22 3.72 4.45
N MET A 175 -1.90 2.79 3.55
CA MET A 175 -1.19 1.56 3.85
C MET A 175 0.29 1.62 3.47
N ASP A 176 0.63 1.82 2.20
CA ASP A 176 2.02 1.70 1.75
C ASP A 176 2.46 2.91 0.93
N CYS A 177 3.76 3.15 0.93
CA CYS A 177 4.45 4.09 0.05
C CYS A 177 5.67 3.37 -0.53
N ALA A 178 5.80 3.36 -1.85
CA ALA A 178 6.94 2.75 -2.52
C ALA A 178 7.24 3.44 -3.84
N GLY A 179 8.45 3.28 -4.36
CA GLY A 179 8.87 3.82 -5.64
C GLY A 179 10.21 3.24 -6.06
N ARG A 180 10.77 3.83 -7.11
CA ARG A 180 12.13 3.55 -7.60
C ARG A 180 12.90 4.86 -7.65
N GLU A 181 14.20 4.87 -7.40
CA GLU A 181 14.99 6.12 -7.47
C GLU A 181 15.23 6.61 -8.90
N ASN A 182 15.22 5.70 -9.88
CA ASN A 182 15.35 5.96 -11.31
C ASN A 182 13.98 5.84 -12.01
N LEU A 183 13.96 5.78 -13.35
CA LEU A 183 12.73 5.66 -14.16
C LEU A 183 11.62 6.66 -13.78
N GLY A 184 11.98 7.94 -13.67
CA GLY A 184 11.03 9.01 -13.34
C GLY A 184 10.84 9.25 -11.84
N ASN A 185 11.42 8.42 -10.98
CA ASN A 185 11.38 8.57 -9.52
C ASN A 185 9.94 8.67 -8.95
N VAL A 186 8.99 7.98 -9.57
CA VAL A 186 7.57 8.05 -9.17
C VAL A 186 7.42 7.41 -7.79
N ILE A 187 6.69 8.09 -6.90
CA ILE A 187 6.29 7.54 -5.60
C ILE A 187 4.82 7.15 -5.70
N PHE A 188 4.52 5.90 -5.41
CA PHE A 188 3.16 5.40 -5.28
C PHE A 188 2.77 5.30 -3.81
N CYS A 189 1.57 5.75 -3.50
CA CYS A 189 0.97 5.63 -2.19
C CYS A 189 -0.42 5.03 -2.32
N THR A 190 -0.75 4.10 -1.43
CA THR A 190 -2.05 3.44 -1.43
C THR A 190 -2.77 3.63 -0.12
N GLY A 191 -4.09 3.78 -0.19
CA GLY A 191 -4.97 3.89 0.95
C GLY A 191 -6.39 3.48 0.60
N TRP A 192 -7.34 3.87 1.43
CA TRP A 192 -8.74 3.66 1.14
C TRP A 192 -9.60 4.71 1.83
N ASP A 193 -10.82 4.84 1.35
CA ASP A 193 -11.90 5.45 2.10
C ASP A 193 -13.09 4.49 2.11
N GLU A 194 -14.27 4.98 2.48
CA GLU A 194 -15.50 4.18 2.52
C GLU A 194 -15.86 3.64 1.13
N SER A 195 -15.58 4.40 0.08
CA SER A 195 -16.00 4.15 -1.29
C SER A 195 -15.06 3.19 -2.03
N SER A 196 -13.75 3.46 -2.01
CA SER A 196 -12.80 2.77 -2.89
C SER A 196 -11.39 2.69 -2.30
N VAL A 197 -10.48 2.05 -3.03
CA VAL A 197 -9.04 2.22 -2.82
C VAL A 197 -8.65 3.62 -3.30
N LEU A 198 -7.72 4.25 -2.58
CA LEU A 198 -7.04 5.48 -2.98
C LEU A 198 -5.67 5.10 -3.56
N PHE A 199 -5.38 5.53 -4.77
CA PHE A 199 -4.10 5.31 -5.43
C PHE A 199 -3.52 6.65 -5.85
N TRP A 200 -2.41 7.03 -5.21
CA TRP A 200 -1.77 8.33 -5.39
C TRP A 200 -0.39 8.12 -6.01
N ALA A 201 -0.06 8.93 -7.00
CA ALA A 201 1.25 8.92 -7.65
C ALA A 201 1.86 10.32 -7.60
N LEU A 202 3.07 10.44 -7.03
CA LEU A 202 3.85 11.66 -7.09
C LEU A 202 4.71 11.62 -8.36
N VAL A 203 4.41 12.48 -9.32
CA VAL A 203 5.15 12.60 -10.58
C VAL A 203 5.73 14.00 -10.68
N LYS A 204 7.06 14.12 -10.75
CA LYS A 204 7.77 15.40 -10.84
C LYS A 204 7.28 16.46 -9.84
N GLY A 205 7.09 16.04 -8.59
CA GLY A 205 6.67 16.87 -7.46
C GLY A 205 5.17 17.13 -7.36
N THR A 206 4.36 16.60 -8.29
CA THR A 206 2.91 16.80 -8.34
C THR A 206 2.16 15.51 -8.01
N TRP A 207 1.28 15.56 -7.02
CA TRP A 207 0.41 14.43 -6.67
C TRP A 207 -0.73 14.28 -7.68
N GLN A 208 -0.87 13.08 -8.22
CA GLN A 208 -1.97 12.63 -9.05
C GLN A 208 -2.78 11.60 -8.28
N ARG A 209 -4.11 11.71 -8.33
CA ARG A 209 -5.02 10.90 -7.49
C ARG A 209 -5.96 10.11 -8.37
N TYR A 210 -6.07 8.83 -8.05
CA TYR A 210 -6.88 7.84 -8.74
C TYR A 210 -7.58 6.95 -7.72
N ARG A 211 -8.57 6.22 -8.18
CA ARG A 211 -9.36 5.30 -7.36
C ARG A 211 -9.48 3.94 -8.02
N LEU A 212 -9.40 2.89 -7.21
CA LEU A 212 -9.46 1.50 -7.67
C LEU A 212 -10.60 0.75 -6.95
N PRO A 213 -11.22 -0.25 -7.58
CA PRO A 213 -12.21 -1.10 -6.92
C PRO A 213 -11.56 -1.90 -5.79
N LYS A 214 -12.38 -2.27 -4.80
CA LYS A 214 -12.01 -3.24 -3.76
C LYS A 214 -12.52 -4.62 -4.17
N ALA A 215 -11.64 -5.61 -4.15
CA ALA A 215 -12.06 -7.02 -4.25
C ALA A 215 -12.66 -7.50 -2.93
N SER A 216 -12.14 -7.00 -1.82
CA SER A 216 -12.60 -7.29 -0.46
C SER A 216 -12.79 -6.01 0.35
N HIS A 217 -13.95 -5.93 0.98
CA HIS A 217 -14.28 -4.87 1.95
C HIS A 217 -13.93 -5.27 3.38
N ALA A 218 -13.29 -6.42 3.57
CA ALA A 218 -12.88 -6.93 4.87
C ALA A 218 -11.55 -6.37 5.38
N PHE A 219 -10.98 -5.33 4.74
CA PHE A 219 -9.66 -4.74 5.10
C PHE A 219 -9.73 -3.24 5.46
N GLN A 220 -10.83 -2.80 6.06
CA GLN A 220 -11.10 -1.38 6.26
C GLN A 220 -10.67 -0.79 7.60
N HIS A 221 -10.32 -1.58 8.62
CA HIS A 221 -10.07 -1.10 9.99
C HIS A 221 -8.63 -1.31 10.45
N ALA A 222 -8.14 -0.46 11.35
CA ALA A 222 -6.77 -0.53 11.88
C ALA A 222 -6.43 -1.83 12.61
N TRP A 223 -7.41 -2.51 13.21
CA TRP A 223 -7.20 -3.82 13.86
C TRP A 223 -6.94 -4.95 12.87
N GLN A 224 -7.12 -4.73 11.57
CA GLN A 224 -6.51 -5.56 10.52
C GLN A 224 -5.02 -5.20 10.45
N THR A 225 -4.25 -5.98 11.20
CA THR A 225 -2.82 -5.76 11.44
C THR A 225 -1.96 -5.97 10.19
N GLU A 226 -2.54 -6.39 9.08
CA GLU A 226 -1.82 -6.83 7.90
C GLU A 226 -1.24 -5.67 7.07
N TRP A 227 -0.39 -6.05 6.12
CA TRP A 227 0.51 -5.16 5.41
C TRP A 227 0.32 -5.38 3.91
N MET A 228 -0.63 -4.67 3.32
CA MET A 228 -0.79 -4.68 1.88
C MET A 228 0.33 -3.83 1.28
N ARG A 229 1.06 -4.33 0.27
CA ARG A 229 2.36 -3.77 -0.15
C ARG A 229 2.41 -3.45 -1.63
N ILE A 230 3.29 -2.51 -1.96
CA ILE A 230 3.79 -2.26 -3.31
C ILE A 230 5.24 -2.71 -3.36
N ARG A 231 5.62 -3.59 -4.29
CA ARG A 231 7.01 -4.04 -4.50
C ARG A 231 7.35 -4.20 -5.97
N GLU A 232 8.57 -3.84 -6.33
CA GLU A 232 9.23 -4.36 -7.53
C GLU A 232 9.57 -5.84 -7.28
N VAL A 233 8.99 -6.74 -8.07
CA VAL A 233 9.26 -8.19 -7.96
C VAL A 233 10.21 -8.67 -9.03
N GLU A 234 10.12 -8.12 -10.23
CA GLU A 234 11.06 -8.33 -11.32
C GLU A 234 11.47 -6.96 -11.86
N THR A 235 12.56 -6.88 -12.62
CA THR A 235 13.03 -5.60 -13.18
C THR A 235 11.87 -4.92 -13.90
N GLU A 236 11.50 -3.73 -13.42
CA GLU A 236 10.41 -2.90 -13.96
C GLU A 236 8.98 -3.43 -13.77
N HIS A 237 8.80 -4.58 -13.11
CA HIS A 237 7.49 -5.12 -12.76
C HIS A 237 7.15 -4.83 -11.29
N PHE A 238 6.29 -3.82 -11.10
CA PHE A 238 5.74 -3.51 -9.78
C PHE A 238 4.42 -4.23 -9.57
N LEU A 239 4.33 -4.96 -8.48
CA LEU A 239 3.08 -5.52 -7.97
C LEU A 239 2.59 -4.69 -6.79
N MET A 240 1.29 -4.45 -6.78
CA MET A 240 0.57 -3.82 -5.67
C MET A 240 -0.53 -4.78 -5.21
N ASP A 241 -0.44 -5.25 -3.98
CA ASP A 241 -1.57 -5.86 -3.27
C ASP A 241 -2.29 -4.76 -2.49
N ILE A 242 -3.60 -4.64 -2.69
CA ILE A 242 -4.47 -3.89 -1.79
C ILE A 242 -5.93 -4.35 -1.89
N HIS A 243 -6.58 -4.46 -0.74
CA HIS A 243 -7.98 -4.84 -0.60
C HIS A 243 -8.35 -6.16 -1.32
N GLY A 244 -7.44 -7.15 -1.26
CA GLY A 244 -7.65 -8.50 -1.80
C GLY A 244 -7.50 -8.60 -3.33
N MET A 245 -6.81 -7.63 -3.94
CA MET A 245 -6.52 -7.63 -5.37
C MET A 245 -5.05 -7.29 -5.60
N PHE A 246 -4.40 -8.10 -6.44
CA PHE A 246 -3.13 -7.75 -7.05
C PHE A 246 -3.34 -6.89 -8.29
N PHE A 247 -2.55 -5.85 -8.40
CA PHE A 247 -2.43 -5.00 -9.57
C PHE A 247 -0.98 -4.96 -10.06
N GLU A 248 -0.81 -4.83 -11.36
CA GLU A 248 0.44 -4.43 -11.98
C GLU A 248 0.50 -2.91 -12.08
N LEU A 249 1.65 -2.34 -11.72
CA LEU A 249 1.97 -0.93 -11.86
C LEU A 249 3.15 -0.76 -12.80
N GLN A 250 3.12 0.30 -13.60
CA GLN A 250 4.28 0.75 -14.36
C GLN A 250 5.06 1.78 -13.53
N PRO A 251 6.35 1.56 -13.22
CA PRO A 251 7.13 2.46 -12.37
C PRO A 251 7.47 3.80 -13.04
N MET A 252 7.26 3.90 -14.35
CA MET A 252 7.51 5.10 -15.14
C MET A 252 6.20 5.82 -15.46
N ALA A 253 6.18 7.14 -15.22
CA ALA A 253 5.12 7.99 -15.76
C ALA A 253 5.42 8.32 -17.23
N LEU A 254 4.46 8.07 -18.11
CA LEU A 254 4.53 8.42 -19.52
C LEU A 254 3.77 9.73 -19.74
N GLU A 255 4.39 10.70 -20.41
CA GLU A 255 3.84 12.06 -20.56
C GLU A 255 3.41 12.68 -19.22
N ASP A 256 4.17 12.38 -18.16
CA ASP A 256 3.86 12.76 -16.78
C ASP A 256 2.49 12.26 -16.29
N LYS A 257 2.00 11.12 -16.80
CA LYS A 257 0.76 10.46 -16.41
C LYS A 257 0.98 8.99 -16.08
N ILE A 258 0.10 8.45 -15.24
CA ILE A 258 0.04 7.02 -14.98
C ILE A 258 -0.86 6.37 -16.03
N TRP A 259 -0.24 5.83 -17.09
CA TRP A 259 -0.93 5.21 -18.21
C TRP A 259 -1.44 3.79 -17.91
N GLY A 260 -0.86 3.12 -16.92
CA GLY A 260 -1.05 1.69 -16.73
C GLY A 260 -1.16 1.27 -15.27
N VAL A 261 -2.39 1.12 -14.77
CA VAL A 261 -2.69 0.24 -13.63
C VAL A 261 -3.57 -0.88 -14.16
N LYS A 262 -3.20 -2.14 -13.92
CA LYS A 262 -3.95 -3.30 -14.43
C LYS A 262 -4.24 -4.28 -13.30
N PRO A 263 -5.49 -4.72 -13.09
CA PRO A 263 -5.75 -5.78 -12.12
C PRO A 263 -5.24 -7.12 -12.69
N ILE A 264 -4.65 -7.94 -11.83
CA ILE A 264 -4.14 -9.28 -12.16
C ILE A 264 -5.11 -10.33 -11.64
N SER A 265 -5.36 -10.31 -10.33
CA SER A 265 -6.17 -11.33 -9.67
C SER A 265 -6.71 -10.89 -8.33
N GLN A 266 -7.87 -11.43 -7.97
CA GLN A 266 -8.36 -11.45 -6.60
C GLN A 266 -7.73 -12.59 -5.79
N HIS A 267 -7.61 -12.39 -4.49
CA HIS A 267 -7.22 -13.43 -3.56
C HIS A 267 -7.88 -13.27 -2.19
N LEU A 268 -7.95 -14.38 -1.47
CA LEU A 268 -8.35 -14.45 -0.06
C LEU A 268 -7.16 -14.66 0.88
N ARG A 269 -5.95 -14.80 0.31
CA ARG A 269 -4.72 -15.02 1.06
C ARG A 269 -4.30 -13.72 1.74
N MET A 270 -3.91 -13.78 3.02
CA MET A 270 -3.23 -12.67 3.68
C MET A 270 -1.75 -12.63 3.30
N VAL A 271 -1.35 -11.62 2.51
CA VAL A 271 0.01 -11.46 1.98
C VAL A 271 0.67 -10.22 2.59
N PRO A 272 1.47 -10.35 3.67
CA PRO A 272 2.08 -9.20 4.35
C PRO A 272 3.29 -8.59 3.61
N ASP A 273 3.95 -9.36 2.73
CA ASP A 273 5.02 -8.88 1.86
C ASP A 273 5.32 -9.92 0.77
N PHE A 274 6.05 -9.51 -0.25
CA PHE A 274 6.47 -10.35 -1.36
C PHE A 274 7.76 -9.87 -2.02
N CYS A 275 8.45 -10.75 -2.74
CA CYS A 275 9.64 -10.42 -3.55
C CYS A 275 9.94 -11.56 -4.52
N ALA A 276 10.78 -11.33 -5.53
CA ALA A 276 11.42 -12.45 -6.21
C ALA A 276 12.55 -13.05 -5.36
N PHE A 277 12.72 -14.36 -5.49
CA PHE A 277 13.85 -15.10 -4.96
C PHE A 277 14.17 -16.25 -5.90
N ARG A 278 15.38 -16.24 -6.48
CA ARG A 278 15.86 -17.30 -7.40
C ARG A 278 14.89 -17.60 -8.56
N GLY A 279 14.30 -16.55 -9.13
CA GLY A 279 13.33 -16.65 -10.22
C GLY A 279 11.92 -17.09 -9.81
N LEU A 280 11.65 -17.24 -8.51
CA LEU A 280 10.32 -17.53 -7.96
C LEU A 280 9.74 -16.28 -7.30
N LEU A 281 8.43 -16.08 -7.46
CA LEU A 281 7.67 -15.17 -6.63
C LEU A 281 7.50 -15.80 -5.25
N ALA A 282 8.01 -15.13 -4.22
CA ALA A 282 7.87 -15.51 -2.82
C ALA A 282 6.84 -14.61 -2.14
N LEU A 283 5.73 -15.19 -1.68
CA LEU A 283 4.66 -14.50 -0.98
C LEU A 283 4.65 -14.89 0.49
N GLY A 284 4.84 -13.91 1.38
CA GLY A 284 4.61 -14.09 2.80
C GLY A 284 3.17 -14.56 3.08
N GLY A 285 2.97 -15.18 4.23
CA GLY A 285 1.65 -15.64 4.65
C GLY A 285 1.42 -15.39 6.12
N ASN A 286 0.26 -14.83 6.44
CA ASN A 286 -0.27 -14.74 7.80
C ASN A 286 -1.74 -15.19 7.80
N GLN A 287 -1.99 -16.47 7.55
CA GLN A 287 -3.36 -16.97 7.35
C GLN A 287 -4.10 -17.21 8.65
N THR A 288 -3.37 -17.39 9.76
CA THR A 288 -3.96 -17.62 11.08
C THR A 288 -3.01 -17.10 12.13
N SER A 289 -3.55 -16.37 13.10
CA SER A 289 -2.82 -15.91 14.29
C SER A 289 -3.70 -16.16 15.53
N PRO A 290 -3.13 -16.69 16.63
CA PRO A 290 -3.81 -16.70 17.91
C PRO A 290 -4.17 -15.27 18.34
N ASN A 291 -5.40 -15.05 18.78
CA ASN A 291 -5.89 -13.71 19.12
C ASN A 291 -6.46 -13.67 20.54
N GLY A 292 -5.61 -13.86 21.55
CA GLY A 292 -5.98 -13.69 22.96
C GLY A 292 -7.21 -14.51 23.42
N GLY A 293 -7.42 -15.70 22.84
CA GLY A 293 -8.60 -16.54 23.11
C GLY A 293 -9.82 -16.30 22.21
N ASN A 294 -9.86 -15.21 21.43
CA ASN A 294 -10.94 -14.93 20.46
C ASN A 294 -10.95 -15.93 19.29
N TYR A 295 -9.83 -16.62 19.05
CA TYR A 295 -9.78 -17.73 18.09
C TYR A 295 -9.34 -19.00 18.80
N SER A 296 -10.29 -19.64 19.47
CA SER A 296 -10.09 -20.84 20.31
C SER A 296 -9.61 -22.08 19.53
N LEU A 297 -9.75 -22.08 18.21
CA LEU A 297 -9.33 -23.18 17.33
C LEU A 297 -7.93 -22.98 16.72
N ALA A 298 -7.33 -21.80 16.84
CA ALA A 298 -5.93 -21.58 16.43
C ALA A 298 -4.96 -21.99 17.54
N GLY A 299 -4.53 -23.25 17.50
CA GLY A 299 -3.49 -23.75 18.40
C GLY A 299 -2.10 -23.16 18.14
N GLN A 300 -1.83 -22.68 16.92
CA GLN A 300 -0.57 -22.05 16.52
C GLN A 300 -0.77 -21.08 15.36
N PRO A 301 0.09 -20.05 15.20
CA PRO A 301 0.10 -19.22 14.00
C PRO A 301 0.34 -20.07 12.74
N GLN A 302 -0.38 -19.79 11.66
CA GLN A 302 -0.09 -20.34 10.35
C GLN A 302 0.59 -19.27 9.49
N SER A 303 1.92 -19.28 9.59
CA SER A 303 2.81 -18.45 8.79
C SER A 303 3.59 -19.34 7.83
N GLY A 304 3.73 -18.91 6.57
CA GLY A 304 4.45 -19.68 5.57
C GLY A 304 4.66 -18.89 4.30
N ILE A 305 5.75 -19.17 3.60
CA ILE A 305 6.07 -18.53 2.32
C ILE A 305 5.57 -19.44 1.21
N TRP A 306 4.70 -18.90 0.36
CA TRP A 306 4.33 -19.55 -0.88
C TRP A 306 5.36 -19.18 -1.94
N PHE A 307 5.81 -20.18 -2.71
CA PHE A 307 6.71 -20.00 -3.84
C PHE A 307 5.99 -20.46 -5.11
N GLY A 308 6.04 -19.62 -6.14
CA GLY A 308 5.52 -19.95 -7.46
C GLY A 308 6.08 -19.00 -8.52
N LYS A 309 5.43 -18.94 -9.67
CA LYS A 309 5.75 -17.99 -10.73
C LYS A 309 4.88 -16.74 -10.57
N THR A 310 5.36 -15.59 -11.02
CA THR A 310 4.55 -14.38 -11.10
C THR A 310 3.28 -14.63 -11.93
N ASP A 311 3.42 -15.41 -13.02
CA ASP A 311 2.30 -15.79 -13.89
C ASP A 311 1.22 -16.66 -13.22
N ASP A 312 1.55 -17.36 -12.13
CA ASP A 312 0.57 -18.17 -11.41
C ASP A 312 -0.55 -17.29 -10.82
N LEU A 313 -0.30 -15.99 -10.59
CA LEU A 313 -1.31 -15.03 -10.15
C LEU A 313 -2.47 -14.93 -11.15
N TRP A 314 -2.23 -15.05 -12.46
CA TRP A 314 -3.29 -15.03 -13.48
C TRP A 314 -4.23 -16.25 -13.42
N GLN A 315 -3.80 -17.32 -12.73
CA GLN A 315 -4.62 -18.51 -12.49
C GLN A 315 -5.41 -18.43 -11.18
N TRP A 316 -5.25 -17.36 -10.41
CA TRP A 316 -6.02 -17.13 -9.18
C TRP A 316 -7.41 -16.56 -9.50
N GLY A 317 -8.08 -15.97 -8.51
CA GLY A 317 -9.41 -15.41 -8.71
C GLY A 317 -9.39 -14.33 -9.79
N LYS A 318 -10.35 -14.39 -10.73
CA LYS A 318 -10.47 -13.39 -11.79
C LYS A 318 -10.66 -11.99 -11.18
N PRO A 319 -10.09 -10.91 -11.76
CA PRO A 319 -10.39 -9.55 -11.36
C PRO A 319 -11.89 -9.26 -11.32
N ALA A 320 -12.37 -8.92 -10.14
CA ALA A 320 -13.72 -8.45 -9.88
C ALA A 320 -13.68 -7.50 -8.68
N GLY A 321 -14.77 -6.86 -8.34
CA GLY A 321 -14.84 -5.98 -7.17
C GLY A 321 -15.71 -4.78 -7.43
N TRP A 322 -15.80 -3.91 -6.43
CA TRP A 322 -16.65 -2.74 -6.52
C TRP A 322 -16.13 -1.59 -5.67
N GLY A 323 -16.68 -0.43 -5.94
CA GLY A 323 -16.31 0.84 -5.34
C GLY A 323 -16.58 1.96 -6.32
N GLY A 324 -16.23 3.18 -5.95
CA GLY A 324 -16.33 4.27 -6.92
C GLY A 324 -15.82 5.60 -6.39
N PRO A 325 -16.01 6.67 -7.17
CA PRO A 325 -15.50 7.98 -6.78
C PRO A 325 -16.22 8.59 -5.57
N TRP A 326 -17.49 8.25 -5.34
CA TRP A 326 -18.31 8.91 -4.33
C TRP A 326 -19.21 7.93 -3.59
N ARG A 327 -19.29 8.10 -2.27
CA ARG A 327 -20.27 7.44 -1.40
C ARG A 327 -20.88 8.48 -0.47
N LYS A 328 -22.15 8.81 -0.71
CA LYS A 328 -22.90 9.87 0.00
C LYS A 328 -22.08 11.16 0.14
N SER A 329 -21.37 11.54 -0.92
CA SER A 329 -20.41 12.64 -0.91
C SER A 329 -21.08 13.91 -1.40
N ALA A 330 -20.82 15.04 -0.73
CA ALA A 330 -21.17 16.36 -1.26
C ALA A 330 -20.24 16.68 -2.43
N ILE A 331 -20.81 16.91 -3.61
CA ILE A 331 -20.09 17.19 -4.85
C ILE A 331 -20.52 18.54 -5.43
N LYS A 332 -19.60 19.16 -6.18
CA LYS A 332 -19.81 20.47 -6.79
C LYS A 332 -20.05 20.33 -8.28
N LYS A 333 -20.96 21.14 -8.80
CA LYS A 333 -21.24 21.30 -10.23
C LYS A 333 -19.94 21.48 -11.03
N ASP A 334 -19.88 20.83 -12.18
CA ASP A 334 -18.79 20.91 -13.17
C ASP A 334 -17.41 20.48 -12.64
N VAL A 335 -17.31 19.93 -11.42
CA VAL A 335 -16.07 19.38 -10.87
C VAL A 335 -16.02 17.87 -11.16
N PRO A 336 -15.07 17.39 -11.99
CA PRO A 336 -14.93 15.97 -12.25
C PRO A 336 -14.54 15.19 -11.00
N SER A 337 -15.04 13.96 -10.90
CA SER A 337 -14.54 12.99 -9.93
C SER A 337 -13.06 12.67 -10.14
N GLU A 338 -12.40 12.15 -9.10
CA GLU A 338 -11.14 11.44 -9.31
C GLU A 338 -11.37 10.27 -10.30
N PRO A 339 -10.40 10.00 -11.21
CA PRO A 339 -10.48 8.88 -12.13
C PRO A 339 -10.63 7.54 -11.40
N PHE A 340 -11.56 6.71 -11.84
CA PHE A 340 -11.79 5.36 -11.32
C PHE A 340 -11.34 4.31 -12.34
N LEU A 341 -10.63 3.27 -11.88
CA LEU A 341 -10.11 2.22 -12.74
C LEU A 341 -11.25 1.50 -13.46
N MET A 342 -11.13 1.34 -14.77
CA MET A 342 -12.11 0.64 -15.59
C MET A 342 -11.50 -0.53 -16.39
N THR A 343 -10.19 -0.53 -16.62
CA THR A 343 -9.52 -1.59 -17.40
C THR A 343 -9.40 -2.91 -16.64
N GLY A 344 -9.36 -4.02 -17.38
CA GLY A 344 -9.07 -5.35 -16.84
C GLY A 344 -10.24 -6.12 -16.21
N PHE A 345 -11.47 -5.62 -16.34
CA PHE A 345 -12.70 -6.28 -15.87
C PHE A 345 -13.62 -6.65 -17.04
N ASP A 346 -14.37 -7.77 -16.97
CA ASP A 346 -15.21 -8.22 -18.09
C ASP A 346 -16.48 -7.40 -18.21
N ARG A 347 -17.28 -7.37 -17.14
CA ARG A 347 -18.59 -6.70 -17.11
C ARG A 347 -18.55 -5.55 -16.13
N LYS A 348 -19.26 -4.48 -16.49
CA LYS A 348 -19.22 -3.22 -15.76
C LYS A 348 -20.62 -2.66 -15.64
N MET A 349 -20.96 -2.25 -14.42
CA MET A 349 -22.20 -1.55 -14.13
C MET A 349 -21.90 -0.35 -13.26
N LEU A 350 -22.58 0.77 -13.51
CA LEU A 350 -22.54 1.95 -12.68
C LEU A 350 -23.90 2.10 -11.98
N HIS A 351 -23.88 2.21 -10.65
CA HIS A 351 -25.01 2.59 -9.83
C HIS A 351 -24.85 4.05 -9.40
N LEU A 352 -25.90 4.85 -9.63
CA LEU A 352 -25.91 6.27 -9.31
C LEU A 352 -27.11 6.66 -8.46
N ARG A 353 -26.87 7.49 -7.46
CA ARG A 353 -27.88 8.17 -6.66
C ARG A 353 -27.46 9.61 -6.43
N ALA A 354 -28.40 10.53 -6.49
CA ALA A 354 -28.17 11.96 -6.25
C ALA A 354 -29.33 12.60 -5.48
N ASP A 355 -28.99 13.49 -4.54
CA ASP A 355 -29.94 14.29 -3.79
C ASP A 355 -29.41 15.72 -3.61
N PRO A 356 -30.05 16.76 -4.20
CA PRO A 356 -31.19 16.68 -5.12
C PRO A 356 -30.82 16.00 -6.45
N SER A 357 -31.82 15.75 -7.30
CA SER A 357 -31.60 15.16 -8.63
C SER A 357 -30.64 16.00 -9.47
N ALA A 358 -29.69 15.34 -10.13
CA ALA A 358 -28.72 15.96 -11.02
C ALA A 358 -28.46 15.07 -12.25
N SER A 359 -27.91 15.67 -13.30
CA SER A 359 -27.38 14.90 -14.44
C SER A 359 -25.87 14.74 -14.28
N PHE A 360 -25.34 13.62 -14.76
CA PHE A 360 -23.94 13.25 -14.64
C PHE A 360 -23.41 12.94 -16.03
N LEU A 361 -22.45 13.74 -16.50
CA LEU A 361 -21.68 13.42 -17.69
C LEU A 361 -20.62 12.38 -17.31
N VAL A 362 -20.74 11.18 -17.89
CA VAL A 362 -19.75 10.13 -17.78
C VAL A 362 -18.70 10.36 -18.86
N GLN A 363 -17.44 10.45 -18.46
CA GLN A 363 -16.31 10.55 -19.38
C GLN A 363 -15.36 9.35 -19.20
N VAL A 364 -14.73 8.95 -20.30
CA VAL A 364 -13.76 7.85 -20.32
C VAL A 364 -12.44 8.30 -20.93
N ASP A 365 -11.35 7.76 -20.40
CA ASP A 365 -10.01 7.86 -20.98
C ASP A 365 -9.59 6.47 -21.41
N PHE A 366 -9.57 6.25 -22.73
CA PHE A 366 -9.31 4.94 -23.32
C PHE A 366 -7.87 4.45 -23.08
N LEU A 367 -6.90 5.38 -23.04
CA LEU A 367 -5.48 5.05 -23.04
C LEU A 367 -4.81 5.20 -21.67
N GLY A 368 -5.43 5.94 -20.74
CA GLY A 368 -4.79 6.32 -19.46
C GLY A 368 -3.95 7.61 -19.54
N SER A 369 -4.03 8.29 -20.68
CA SER A 369 -3.26 9.48 -21.05
C SER A 369 -3.76 10.80 -20.43
N GLY A 370 -4.95 10.79 -19.84
CA GLY A 370 -5.65 11.98 -19.37
C GLY A 370 -6.45 12.71 -20.46
N TYR A 371 -6.53 12.19 -21.68
CA TYR A 371 -7.44 12.68 -22.71
C TYR A 371 -8.83 12.04 -22.56
N TRP A 372 -9.83 12.86 -22.23
CA TRP A 372 -11.18 12.39 -21.88
C TRP A 372 -12.15 12.54 -23.05
N GLN A 373 -13.00 11.52 -23.22
CA GLN A 373 -14.10 11.50 -24.19
C GLN A 373 -15.44 11.38 -23.47
N ASP A 374 -16.43 12.11 -23.96
CA ASP A 374 -17.80 12.01 -23.46
C ASP A 374 -18.41 10.66 -23.86
N TYR A 375 -18.96 9.94 -22.88
CA TYR A 375 -19.59 8.65 -23.10
C TYR A 375 -21.13 8.76 -23.11
N ALA A 376 -21.70 9.28 -22.02
CA ALA A 376 -23.14 9.42 -21.85
C ALA A 376 -23.48 10.42 -20.74
N THR A 377 -24.67 11.01 -20.81
CA THR A 377 -25.24 11.80 -19.71
C THR A 377 -26.35 11.01 -19.04
N LEU A 378 -26.20 10.75 -17.74
CA LEU A 378 -27.15 9.98 -16.94
C LEU A 378 -27.85 10.91 -15.96
N LYS A 379 -29.18 10.93 -15.96
CA LYS A 379 -29.96 11.64 -14.93
C LYS A 379 -30.15 10.72 -13.72
N ALA A 380 -29.70 11.18 -12.56
CA ALA A 380 -29.93 10.49 -11.29
C ALA A 380 -30.82 11.33 -10.37
N ALA A 381 -31.79 10.68 -9.75
CA ALA A 381 -32.53 11.18 -8.60
C ALA A 381 -32.29 10.19 -7.44
N SER A 382 -33.34 9.55 -6.93
CA SER A 382 -33.21 8.52 -5.89
C SER A 382 -32.30 7.35 -6.30
N TYR A 383 -32.35 6.90 -7.55
CA TYR A 383 -31.48 5.86 -8.09
C TYR A 383 -31.57 5.78 -9.62
N THR A 384 -30.45 5.49 -10.27
CA THR A 384 -30.37 5.02 -11.65
C THR A 384 -29.20 4.05 -11.79
N HIS A 385 -29.20 3.23 -12.83
CA HIS A 385 -28.07 2.36 -13.14
C HIS A 385 -27.80 2.37 -14.64
N HIS A 386 -26.56 2.05 -15.00
CA HIS A 386 -26.12 1.93 -16.37
C HIS A 386 -25.25 0.69 -16.53
N VAL A 387 -25.60 -0.17 -17.49
CA VAL A 387 -24.81 -1.35 -17.84
C VAL A 387 -23.98 -1.01 -19.07
N PHE A 388 -22.66 -1.10 -18.95
CA PHE A 388 -21.78 -0.87 -20.10
C PHE A 388 -21.87 -2.06 -21.06
N PRO A 389 -21.73 -1.83 -22.38
CA PRO A 389 -21.70 -2.91 -23.36
C PRO A 389 -20.67 -3.98 -23.01
N SER A 390 -20.97 -5.25 -23.32
CA SER A 390 -20.02 -6.34 -23.14
C SER A 390 -18.73 -6.05 -23.91
N GLY A 391 -17.58 -6.24 -23.25
CA GLY A 391 -16.27 -5.93 -23.82
C GLY A 391 -15.92 -4.44 -23.87
N PHE A 392 -16.78 -3.53 -23.38
CA PHE A 392 -16.43 -2.12 -23.28
C PHE A 392 -15.18 -1.95 -22.40
N SER A 393 -14.16 -1.30 -22.96
CA SER A 393 -12.88 -1.10 -22.28
C SER A 393 -12.43 0.34 -22.44
N ALA A 394 -12.08 0.94 -21.31
CA ALA A 394 -11.34 2.19 -21.20
C ALA A 394 -10.40 2.03 -19.99
N HIS A 395 -9.36 2.85 -19.91
CA HIS A 395 -8.43 2.78 -18.80
C HIS A 395 -9.06 3.38 -17.53
N TRP A 396 -9.53 4.63 -17.64
CA TRP A 396 -10.17 5.36 -16.56
C TRP A 396 -11.58 5.81 -16.93
N VAL A 397 -12.44 5.95 -15.92
CA VAL A 397 -13.75 6.60 -16.01
C VAL A 397 -13.87 7.70 -14.95
N ARG A 398 -14.58 8.78 -15.25
CA ARG A 398 -14.93 9.82 -14.27
C ARG A 398 -16.33 10.37 -14.53
N LEU A 399 -16.90 11.02 -13.52
CA LEU A 399 -18.22 11.65 -13.61
C LEU A 399 -18.13 13.15 -13.35
N ILE A 400 -18.90 13.94 -14.09
CA ILE A 400 -19.03 15.39 -13.90
C ILE A 400 -20.51 15.70 -13.61
N PRO A 401 -20.85 16.25 -12.43
CA PRO A 401 -22.22 16.56 -12.09
C PRO A 401 -22.66 17.90 -12.69
N SER A 402 -23.92 17.99 -13.11
CA SER A 402 -24.49 19.22 -13.68
C SER A 402 -24.95 20.24 -12.62
N ALA A 403 -24.92 19.86 -11.34
CA ALA A 403 -25.36 20.65 -10.21
C ALA A 403 -24.66 20.20 -8.92
N ASP A 404 -24.62 21.07 -7.91
CA ASP A 404 -24.23 20.69 -6.56
C ASP A 404 -25.25 19.70 -6.00
N CYS A 405 -24.79 18.57 -5.47
CA CYS A 405 -25.66 17.58 -4.83
C CYS A 405 -24.88 16.67 -3.88
N THR A 406 -25.60 15.83 -3.15
CA THR A 406 -25.01 14.66 -2.47
C THR A 406 -25.17 13.44 -3.37
N ALA A 407 -24.07 12.81 -3.77
CA ALA A 407 -24.10 11.68 -4.69
C ALA A 407 -23.42 10.42 -4.16
N SER A 408 -23.88 9.28 -4.66
CA SER A 408 -23.14 8.02 -4.62
C SER A 408 -22.99 7.51 -6.06
N ALA A 409 -21.76 7.17 -6.44
CA ALA A 409 -21.41 6.64 -7.74
C ALA A 409 -20.53 5.41 -7.51
N GLU A 410 -21.09 4.22 -7.71
CA GLU A 410 -20.45 2.95 -7.38
C GLU A 410 -20.44 2.08 -8.63
N PHE A 411 -19.25 1.67 -9.05
CA PHE A 411 -19.03 0.74 -10.14
C PHE A 411 -18.89 -0.68 -9.61
N PHE A 412 -19.57 -1.62 -10.26
CA PHE A 412 -19.49 -3.04 -9.97
C PHE A 412 -18.88 -3.77 -11.16
N TYR A 413 -17.85 -4.54 -10.87
CA TYR A 413 -17.08 -5.31 -11.84
C TYR A 413 -17.11 -6.80 -11.52
N SER A 414 -17.31 -7.61 -12.55
CA SER A 414 -17.29 -9.08 -12.49
C SER A 414 -16.53 -9.67 -13.67
#